data_AF-A0A7S2B189-F1
#
_entry.id   AF-A0A7S2B189-F1
#
_cell.length_a   1.000
_cell.length_b   1.000
_cell.length_c   1.000
_cell.angle_alpha   90.00
_cell.angle_beta   90.00
_cell.angle_gamma   90.00
#
_symmetry.space_group_name_H-M   'P 1'
#
loop_
_entity.id
_entity.type
_entity.pdbx_description
1 polymer ?
#
loop_
_entity_poly.entity_id
_entity_poly.type
_entity_poly.pdbx_seq_one_letter_code
_entity_poly.pdbx_strand_id
1 'polypeptide(L)'
;MLSTEATAGQAALPEDVGQRGVEALLEEVWDGGCVDSTHQPLALLLMAVGPEDVARIRTGRLTRQAMDYLRLIRDFFGITFKVKADADSKTVTLSCLGYGYRNVSKQVT
;
A
#
# COMPACT_ATOMS: atom_id res chain seq x y z
N MET A 1 11.46 2.98 5.41
CA MET A 1 10.69 3.80 6.35
C MET A 1 9.76 2.88 7.12
N LEU A 2 9.62 3.05 8.43
CA LEU A 2 8.57 2.37 9.20
C LEU A 2 7.23 3.08 8.93
N SER A 3 6.11 2.35 8.97
CA SER A 3 4.77 2.83 8.57
C SER A 3 4.38 4.18 9.21
N THR A 4 4.79 4.44 10.45
CA THR A 4 4.52 5.68 11.17
C THR A 4 5.75 6.12 11.97
N GLU A 5 6.88 6.34 11.29
CA GLU A 5 8.05 6.92 11.96
C GLU A 5 7.88 8.43 12.18
N ALA A 6 8.06 8.87 13.42
CA ALA A 6 8.19 10.28 13.76
C ALA A 6 9.67 10.58 14.01
N THR A 7 10.24 11.46 13.22
CA THR A 7 11.61 11.94 13.41
C THR A 7 11.61 13.29 14.13
N ALA A 8 12.67 13.54 14.89
CA ALA A 8 12.87 14.83 15.54
C ALA A 8 13.20 15.89 14.50
N GLY A 9 12.41 16.96 14.48
CA GLY A 9 12.80 18.21 13.83
C GLY A 9 13.82 18.98 14.68
N GLN A 10 14.35 20.06 14.15
CA GLN A 10 15.30 20.91 14.89
C GLN A 10 14.61 21.46 16.16
N ALA A 11 15.17 21.14 17.33
CA ALA A 11 14.67 21.51 18.67
C ALA A 11 13.33 20.88 19.13
N ALA A 12 12.91 19.74 18.56
CA ALA A 12 11.73 19.01 19.07
C ALA A 12 12.04 18.26 20.38
N LEU A 13 11.14 18.32 21.36
CA LEU A 13 11.22 17.49 22.57
C LEU A 13 10.88 16.03 22.24
N PRO A 14 11.49 15.05 22.95
CA PRO A 14 11.20 13.64 22.72
C PRO A 14 9.73 13.28 22.96
N GLU A 15 9.06 13.94 23.91
CA GLU A 15 7.64 13.76 24.20
C GLU A 15 6.77 14.16 22.99
N ASP A 16 7.10 15.28 22.32
CA ASP A 16 6.37 15.75 21.13
C ASP A 16 6.58 14.81 19.93
N VAL A 17 7.78 14.23 19.80
CA VAL A 17 8.07 13.21 18.76
C VAL A 17 7.24 11.95 19.03
N GLY A 18 7.20 11.49 20.28
CA GLY A 18 6.41 10.34 20.70
C GLY A 18 4.92 10.56 20.45
N GLN A 19 4.39 11.73 20.84
CA GLN A 19 2.99 12.09 20.62
C GLN A 19 2.63 12.06 19.13
N ARG A 20 3.43 12.70 18.27
CA ARG A 20 3.21 12.69 16.81
C ARG A 20 3.23 11.28 16.23
N GLY A 21 4.13 10.42 16.70
CA GLY A 21 4.21 9.03 16.26
C GLY A 21 2.96 8.23 16.63
N VAL A 22 2.43 8.43 17.84
CA VAL A 22 1.20 7.78 18.31
C VAL A 22 -0.02 8.31 17.55
N GLU A 23 -0.13 9.62 17.35
CA GLU A 23 -1.22 10.22 16.58
C GLU A 23 -1.27 9.67 15.14
N ALA A 24 -0.11 9.62 14.46
CA ALA A 24 -0.02 9.02 13.13
C ALA A 24 -0.39 7.53 13.11
N LEU A 25 0.05 6.76 14.10
CA LEU A 25 -0.31 5.35 14.24
C LEU A 25 -1.83 5.15 14.41
N LEU A 26 -2.45 5.94 15.28
CA LEU A 26 -3.88 5.87 15.52
C LEU A 26 -4.70 6.29 14.29
N GLU A 27 -4.20 7.26 13.51
CA GLU A 27 -4.83 7.64 12.24
C GLU A 27 -4.83 6.49 11.23
N GLU A 28 -3.71 5.78 11.07
CA GLU A 28 -3.62 4.60 10.18
C GLU A 28 -4.54 3.46 10.66
N VAL A 29 -4.62 3.21 11.96
CA VAL A 29 -5.54 2.21 12.54
C VAL A 29 -7.00 2.61 12.29
N TRP A 30 -7.31 3.90 12.40
CA TRP A 30 -8.65 4.44 12.19
C TRP A 30 -9.08 4.38 10.72
N ASP A 31 -8.18 4.71 9.78
CA ASP A 31 -8.42 4.59 8.34
C ASP A 31 -8.63 3.13 7.90
N GLY A 32 -8.06 2.19 8.67
CA GLY A 32 -8.29 0.77 8.54
C GLY A 32 -7.69 0.16 7.28
N GLY A 33 -8.00 -1.12 7.06
CA GLY A 33 -7.40 -1.92 6.00
C GLY A 33 -6.18 -2.73 6.45
N CYS A 34 -5.57 -3.43 5.50
CA CYS A 34 -4.48 -4.39 5.75
C CYS A 34 -3.09 -3.77 5.54
N VAL A 35 -3.02 -2.61 4.90
CA VAL A 35 -1.77 -1.94 4.50
C VAL A 35 -1.91 -0.46 4.79
N ASP A 36 -0.92 0.11 5.46
CA ASP A 36 -0.85 1.55 5.75
C ASP A 36 -0.70 2.39 4.46
N SER A 37 -0.98 3.67 4.58
CA SER A 37 -0.97 4.64 3.49
C SER A 37 0.35 4.71 2.71
N THR A 38 1.48 4.51 3.39
CA THR A 38 2.84 4.61 2.81
C THR A 38 3.21 3.36 2.01
N HIS A 39 2.77 2.19 2.44
CA HIS A 39 3.12 0.91 1.81
C HIS A 39 2.11 0.45 0.74
N GLN A 40 0.99 1.16 0.53
CA GLN A 40 0.02 0.83 -0.52
C GLN A 40 0.66 0.63 -1.91
N PRO A 41 1.53 1.54 -2.42
CA PRO A 41 2.09 1.40 -3.76
C PRO A 41 2.93 0.12 -3.94
N LEU A 42 3.71 -0.23 -2.91
CA LEU A 42 4.51 -1.44 -2.91
C LEU A 42 3.62 -2.69 -2.93
N ALA A 43 2.59 -2.73 -2.10
CA ALA A 43 1.64 -3.84 -2.08
C ALA A 43 0.95 -4.03 -3.44
N LEU A 44 0.52 -2.94 -4.09
CA LEU A 44 -0.10 -2.99 -5.42
C LEU A 44 0.85 -3.50 -6.49
N LEU A 45 2.11 -3.05 -6.48
CA LEU A 45 3.12 -3.55 -7.40
C LEU A 45 3.37 -5.05 -7.20
N LEU A 46 3.51 -5.49 -5.95
CA LEU A 46 3.75 -6.90 -5.62
C LEU A 46 2.57 -7.80 -6.03
N MET A 47 1.33 -7.33 -5.90
CA MET A 47 0.16 -8.04 -6.44
C MET A 47 0.23 -8.14 -7.97
N ALA A 48 0.61 -7.06 -8.65
CA ALA A 48 0.67 -7.02 -10.10
C ALA A 48 1.77 -7.95 -10.65
N VAL A 49 2.93 -8.03 -10.02
CA VAL A 49 4.00 -8.96 -10.42
C VAL A 49 3.84 -10.38 -9.84
N GLY A 50 2.74 -10.65 -9.14
CA GLY A 50 2.44 -11.96 -8.59
C GLY A 50 2.23 -13.04 -9.68
N PRO A 51 1.96 -14.30 -9.28
CA PRO A 51 1.54 -15.35 -10.21
C PRO A 51 0.28 -14.95 -11.00
N GLU A 52 -0.02 -15.64 -12.10
CA GLU A 52 -1.25 -15.44 -12.89
C GLU A 52 -2.50 -15.97 -12.15
N ASP A 53 -2.75 -15.45 -10.95
CA ASP A 53 -3.89 -15.76 -10.10
C ASP A 53 -4.47 -14.47 -9.52
N VAL A 54 -5.71 -14.54 -9.04
CA VAL A 54 -6.44 -13.39 -8.53
C VAL A 54 -5.96 -13.05 -7.12
N ALA A 55 -5.24 -11.93 -7.00
CA ALA A 55 -4.89 -11.35 -5.72
C ALA A 55 -5.97 -10.35 -5.28
N ARG A 56 -6.24 -10.29 -3.97
CA ARG A 56 -7.16 -9.32 -3.36
C ARG A 56 -6.56 -8.72 -2.11
N ILE A 57 -6.66 -7.40 -1.97
CA ILE A 57 -6.31 -6.70 -0.73
C ILE A 57 -7.44 -5.76 -0.33
N ARG A 58 -7.49 -5.45 0.97
CA ARG A 58 -8.33 -4.39 1.50
C ARG A 58 -7.44 -3.30 2.07
N THR A 59 -7.62 -2.07 1.61
CA THR A 59 -6.91 -0.89 2.08
C THR A 59 -7.88 0.07 2.73
N GLY A 60 -7.37 1.00 3.54
CA GLY A 60 -8.12 2.19 3.89
C GLY A 60 -8.30 3.11 2.68
N ARG A 61 -8.31 4.42 2.92
CA ARG A 61 -8.39 5.42 1.86
C ARG A 61 -7.19 5.30 0.91
N LEU A 62 -7.45 5.38 -0.39
CA LEU A 62 -6.39 5.34 -1.39
C LEU A 62 -5.61 6.65 -1.41
N THR A 63 -4.29 6.56 -1.24
CA THR A 63 -3.42 7.73 -1.36
C THR A 63 -3.27 8.17 -2.81
N ARG A 64 -2.90 9.44 -3.02
CA ARG A 64 -2.57 9.96 -4.36
C ARG A 64 -1.47 9.14 -5.03
N GLN A 65 -0.45 8.77 -4.27
CA GLN A 65 0.65 7.94 -4.75
C GLN A 65 0.17 6.56 -5.19
N ALA A 66 -0.71 5.91 -4.42
CA ALA A 66 -1.30 4.63 -4.80
C ALA A 66 -2.10 4.73 -6.11
N MET A 67 -2.89 5.80 -6.29
CA MET A 67 -3.63 6.03 -7.54
C MET A 67 -2.71 6.23 -8.74
N ASP A 68 -1.60 6.95 -8.58
CA ASP A 68 -0.63 7.13 -9.65
C ASP A 68 0.09 5.81 -9.97
N TYR A 69 0.39 4.99 -8.97
CA TYR A 69 0.94 3.64 -9.17
C TYR A 69 -0.04 2.71 -9.90
N LEU A 70 -1.34 2.76 -9.61
CA LEU A 70 -2.34 1.99 -10.37
C LEU A 70 -2.33 2.34 -11.86
N ARG A 71 -2.11 3.63 -12.20
CA ARG A 71 -1.97 4.07 -13.60
C ARG A 71 -0.68 3.55 -14.22
N LEU A 72 0.45 3.68 -13.52
CA LEU A 72 1.74 3.17 -13.98
C LEU A 72 1.73 1.65 -14.20
N ILE A 73 1.11 0.89 -13.30
CA ILE A 73 0.99 -0.56 -13.43
C ILE A 73 0.18 -0.93 -14.66
N ARG A 74 -0.93 -0.23 -14.92
CA ARG A 74 -1.72 -0.44 -16.14
C ARG A 74 -0.90 -0.13 -17.39
N ASP A 75 -0.16 0.98 -17.39
CA ASP A 75 0.59 1.43 -18.57
C ASP A 75 1.82 0.55 -18.85
N PHE A 76 2.46 -0.02 -17.81
CA PHE A 76 3.65 -0.87 -17.95
C PHE A 76 3.33 -2.37 -18.09
N PHE A 77 2.45 -2.91 -17.23
CA PHE A 77 2.11 -4.35 -17.20
C PHE A 77 0.82 -4.69 -17.93
N GLY A 78 -0.01 -3.70 -18.30
CA GLY A 78 -1.35 -3.94 -18.86
C GLY A 78 -2.39 -4.40 -17.83
N ILE A 79 -2.04 -4.45 -16.54
CA ILE A 79 -2.91 -4.96 -15.47
C ILE A 79 -3.85 -3.86 -14.98
N THR A 80 -5.14 -4.18 -14.92
CA THR A 80 -6.17 -3.29 -14.38
C THR A 80 -6.71 -3.83 -13.06
N PHE A 81 -6.76 -2.98 -12.04
CA PHE A 81 -7.34 -3.33 -10.75
C PHE A 81 -8.84 -3.06 -10.74
N LYS A 82 -9.60 -4.03 -10.22
CA LYS A 82 -11.00 -3.84 -9.86
C LYS A 82 -11.08 -3.20 -8.48
N VAL A 83 -11.67 -2.01 -8.42
CA VAL A 83 -11.84 -1.22 -7.19
C VAL A 83 -13.28 -1.37 -6.69
N LYS A 84 -13.47 -1.77 -5.44
CA LYS A 84 -14.78 -1.83 -4.77
C LYS A 84 -14.70 -1.10 -3.44
N ALA A 85 -15.44 0.00 -3.31
CA ALA A 85 -15.59 0.68 -2.03
C ALA A 85 -16.62 -0.06 -1.16
N ASP A 86 -16.31 -0.18 0.13
CA ASP A 86 -17.24 -0.66 1.16
C ASP A 86 -17.67 0.53 2.03
N ALA A 87 -18.94 0.90 1.94
CA ALA A 87 -19.48 2.08 2.61
C ALA A 87 -19.56 1.92 4.14
N ASP A 88 -19.75 0.68 4.62
CA ASP A 88 -19.95 0.41 6.05
C ASP A 88 -18.62 0.52 6.80
N SER A 89 -17.56 -0.06 6.22
CA SER A 89 -16.22 -0.03 6.81
C SER A 89 -15.37 1.16 6.36
N LYS A 90 -15.84 1.97 5.39
CA LYS A 90 -15.08 3.06 4.74
C LYS A 90 -13.75 2.60 4.11
N THR A 91 -13.62 1.30 3.84
CA THR A 91 -12.42 0.70 3.23
C THR A 91 -12.62 0.42 1.75
N VAL A 92 -11.53 0.17 1.04
CA VAL A 92 -11.52 -0.14 -0.38
C VAL A 92 -10.91 -1.53 -0.60
N THR A 93 -11.65 -2.39 -1.30
CA THR A 93 -11.15 -3.69 -1.75
C THR A 93 -10.64 -3.58 -3.18
N LEU A 94 -9.39 -4.00 -3.40
CA LEU A 94 -8.72 -4.02 -4.68
C LEU A 94 -8.48 -5.46 -5.10
N SER A 95 -8.66 -5.78 -6.38
CA SER A 95 -8.33 -7.10 -6.93
C SER A 95 -7.75 -6.99 -8.33
N CYS A 96 -6.77 -7.84 -8.65
CA CYS A 96 -6.17 -7.94 -9.97
C CYS A 96 -5.76 -9.39 -10.27
N LEU A 97 -5.58 -9.71 -11.54
CA LEU A 97 -4.86 -10.90 -11.98
C LEU A 97 -3.37 -10.53 -12.09
N GLY A 98 -2.47 -11.29 -11.46
CA GLY A 98 -1.03 -11.03 -11.54
C GLY A 98 -0.46 -11.32 -12.93
N TYR A 99 0.73 -10.76 -13.20
CA TYR A 99 1.43 -10.85 -14.48
C TYR A 99 2.11 -12.20 -14.70
N GLY A 100 2.33 -12.99 -13.64
CA GLY A 100 3.14 -14.21 -13.71
C GLY A 100 4.65 -13.94 -13.76
N TYR A 101 5.12 -12.85 -13.15
CA TYR A 101 6.54 -12.50 -13.20
C TYR A 101 7.42 -13.59 -12.58
N ARG A 102 8.49 -13.98 -13.30
CA ARG A 102 9.49 -14.94 -12.83
C ARG A 102 10.85 -14.26 -12.79
N ASN A 103 11.57 -14.42 -11.68
CA ASN A 103 12.91 -13.87 -11.53
C ASN A 103 13.89 -14.65 -12.43
N VAL A 104 14.26 -14.06 -13.56
CA VAL A 104 15.18 -14.64 -14.56
C VAL A 104 16.62 -14.72 -14.07
N SER A 105 17.00 -13.89 -13.09
CA SER A 105 18.36 -13.88 -12.53
C SER A 105 18.63 -15.05 -11.58
N LYS A 106 17.59 -15.74 -11.10
CA LYS A 106 17.75 -16.91 -10.24
C LYS A 106 18.11 -18.12 -11.12
N GLN A 107 19.33 -18.62 -10.97
CA GLN A 107 19.73 -19.88 -11.61
C GLN A 107 18.91 -21.03 -11.03
N VAL A 108 18.38 -21.86 -11.91
CA VAL A 108 17.71 -23.12 -11.55
C VAL A 108 18.80 -24.19 -11.56
N THR A 109 19.25 -24.60 -10.37
CA THR A 109 20.09 -25.78 -10.18
C THR A 109 19.21 -27.02 -10.17
#